data_AF-A0A3N5XZM8-F1
#
_entry.id   AF-A0A3N5XZM8-F1
#
_cell.length_a   1.000
_cell.length_b   1.000
_cell.length_c   1.000
_cell.angle_alpha   90.00
_cell.angle_beta   90.00
_cell.angle_gamma   90.00
#
_symmetry.space_group_name_H-M   'P 1'
#
loop_
_entity.id
_entity.type
_entity.pdbx_description
1 polymer ?
#
loop_
_entity_poly.entity_id
_entity_poly.type
_entity_poly.pdbx_seq_one_letter_code
_entity_poly.pdbx_strand_id
1 'polypeptide(L)'
;ADVKMLNFFRHLGQTGAIVIVALVVLSVLVKNVWCRYLCPYGALLGIVSLFSLTRVRRNPDACIDCAKCAKACPSLLPVDKLLSVKSAECTGCLECVAVCPAKGALDLSAGRRLPVSARVVAFGLAAIFLGFVGAAMLSGHWQTAVPDALYFELIPNAASLAHPGGY
;
A
#
# COMPACT_ATOMS: atom_id res chain seq x y z
N ALA A 1 -12.90 19.43 -9.65
CA ALA A 1 -12.87 18.97 -8.24
C ALA A 1 -11.70 19.60 -7.48
N ASP A 2 -10.61 19.91 -8.18
CA ASP A 2 -9.34 20.38 -7.64
C ASP A 2 -9.44 21.75 -6.93
N VAL A 3 -10.28 22.66 -7.45
CA VAL A 3 -10.52 23.97 -6.80
C VAL A 3 -11.24 23.84 -5.45
N LYS A 4 -12.16 22.88 -5.31
CA LYS A 4 -12.83 22.60 -4.01
C LYS A 4 -11.88 21.89 -3.04
N MET A 5 -11.07 20.96 -3.54
CA MET A 5 -10.02 20.30 -2.74
C MET A 5 -9.02 21.33 -2.20
N LEU A 6 -8.57 22.27 -3.03
CA LEU A 6 -7.71 23.39 -2.61
C LEU A 6 -8.41 24.25 -1.54
N ASN A 7 -9.68 24.59 -1.74
CA ASN A 7 -10.44 25.37 -0.76
C ASN A 7 -10.64 24.65 0.58
N PHE A 8 -10.78 23.31 0.58
CA PHE A 8 -10.83 22.50 1.79
C PHE A 8 -9.53 22.57 2.58
N PHE A 9 -8.37 22.47 1.92
CA PHE A 9 -7.07 22.62 2.59
C PHE A 9 -6.82 24.07 3.03
N ARG A 10 -7.27 25.05 2.26
CA ARG A 10 -7.09 26.48 2.59
C ARG A 10 -7.98 26.94 3.75
N HIS A 11 -9.14 26.32 3.94
CA HIS A 11 -10.07 26.56 5.05
C HIS A 11 -10.25 25.29 5.87
N LEU A 12 -9.14 24.65 6.24
CA LEU A 12 -9.17 23.44 7.05
C LEU A 12 -9.87 23.77 8.38
N GLY A 13 -11.13 23.37 8.51
CA GLY A 13 -11.95 23.64 9.69
C GLY A 13 -11.31 23.04 10.94
N GLN A 14 -11.64 23.59 12.11
CA GLN A 14 -11.10 23.13 13.40
C GLN A 14 -11.25 21.60 13.59
N THR A 15 -12.35 21.02 13.12
CA THR A 15 -12.59 19.57 13.12
C THR A 15 -11.58 18.79 12.27
N GLY A 16 -11.28 19.25 11.05
CA GLY A 16 -10.30 18.63 10.16
C GLY A 16 -8.88 18.68 10.73
N ALA A 17 -8.50 19.82 11.32
CA ALA A 17 -7.22 19.97 12.00
C ALA A 17 -7.09 19.01 13.21
N ILE A 18 -8.14 18.91 14.04
CA ILE A 18 -8.17 18.00 15.21
C ILE A 18 -8.03 16.55 14.76
N VAL A 19 -8.75 16.12 13.72
CA VAL A 19 -8.67 14.75 13.20
C VAL A 19 -7.26 14.45 12.68
N ILE A 20 -6.65 15.35 11.90
CA ILE A 20 -5.28 15.16 11.39
C ILE A 20 -4.28 15.06 12.54
N VAL A 21 -4.35 15.95 13.53
CA VAL A 21 -3.45 15.93 14.69
C VAL A 21 -3.65 14.66 15.51
N ALA A 22 -4.89 14.25 15.77
CA ALA A 22 -5.19 13.02 16.50
C ALA A 22 -4.63 11.78 15.78
N LEU A 23 -4.75 11.72 14.45
CA LEU A 23 -4.19 10.64 13.66
C LEU A 23 -2.67 10.62 13.66
N VAL A 24 -2.01 11.79 13.61
CA VAL A 24 -0.55 11.89 13.72
C VAL A 24 -0.08 11.42 15.09
N VAL A 25 -0.72 11.87 16.16
CA VAL A 25 -0.39 11.45 17.55
C VAL A 25 -0.58 9.95 17.73
N LEU A 26 -1.71 9.41 17.25
CA LEU A 26 -1.98 7.97 17.29
C LEU A 26 -0.92 7.17 16.52
N SER A 27 -0.47 7.69 15.37
CA SER A 27 0.55 7.04 14.56
C SER A 27 1.95 7.05 15.19
N VAL A 28 2.26 8.02 16.05
CA VAL A 28 3.53 8.08 16.79
C VAL A 28 3.51 7.15 17.99
N LEU A 29 2.37 7.07 18.70
CA LEU A 29 2.23 6.27 19.92
C LEU A 29 2.18 4.76 19.63
N VAL A 30 1.59 4.37 18.49
CA VAL A 30 1.49 2.96 18.12
C VAL A 30 2.06 2.75 16.73
N LYS A 31 3.21 2.06 16.66
CA LYS A 31 3.86 1.75 15.38
C LYS A 31 2.87 1.04 14.44
N ASN A 32 2.66 1.61 13.27
CA ASN A 32 1.87 1.04 12.16
C ASN A 32 0.36 0.83 12.42
N VAL A 33 -0.28 1.53 13.37
CA VAL A 33 -1.75 1.45 13.56
C VAL A 33 -2.56 1.82 12.33
N TRP A 34 -2.12 2.82 11.59
CA TRP A 34 -2.80 3.21 10.36
C TRP A 34 -2.83 2.02 9.39
N CYS A 35 -1.67 1.42 9.12
CA CYS A 35 -1.54 0.27 8.22
C CYS A 35 -2.23 -0.99 8.75
N ARG A 36 -2.37 -1.16 10.07
CA ARG A 36 -2.95 -2.35 10.70
C ARG A 36 -4.47 -2.32 10.83
N TYR A 37 -5.05 -1.15 11.13
CA TYR A 37 -6.48 -1.06 11.51
C TYR A 37 -7.28 -0.06 10.68
N LEU A 38 -6.69 1.04 10.22
CA LEU A 38 -7.43 2.10 9.51
C LEU A 38 -7.29 2.03 7.99
N CYS A 39 -6.25 1.37 7.47
CA CYS A 39 -5.95 1.37 6.06
C CYS A 39 -6.74 0.26 5.32
N PRO A 40 -7.61 0.59 4.35
CA PRO A 40 -8.26 -0.41 3.52
C PRO A 40 -7.22 -1.23 2.71
N TYR A 41 -6.09 -0.62 2.34
CA TYR A 41 -4.96 -1.34 1.76
C TYR A 41 -4.30 -2.30 2.74
N GLY A 42 -4.31 -2.02 4.05
CA GLY A 42 -3.83 -2.94 5.08
C GLY A 42 -4.63 -4.24 5.12
N ALA A 43 -5.96 -4.13 5.03
CA ALA A 43 -6.84 -5.30 4.93
C ALA A 43 -6.62 -6.09 3.63
N LEU A 44 -6.49 -5.40 2.50
CA LEU A 44 -6.16 -6.03 1.22
C LEU A 44 -4.79 -6.72 1.25
N LEU A 45 -3.78 -6.07 1.82
CA LEU A 45 -2.43 -6.64 1.95
C LEU A 45 -2.41 -7.82 2.93
N GLY A 46 -3.21 -7.82 3.99
CA GLY A 46 -3.38 -8.97 4.90
C GLY A 46 -4.06 -10.17 4.22
N ILE A 47 -5.05 -9.92 3.35
CA ILE A 47 -5.67 -10.98 2.52
C ILE A 47 -4.66 -11.49 1.49
N VAL A 48 -3.96 -10.59 0.80
CA VAL A 48 -2.91 -10.96 -0.16
C VAL A 48 -1.77 -11.69 0.54
N SER A 49 -1.39 -11.34 1.77
CA SER A 49 -0.35 -12.03 2.52
C SER A 49 -0.79 -13.43 2.98
N LEU A 50 -2.08 -13.60 3.31
CA LEU A 50 -2.66 -14.92 3.59
C LEU A 50 -2.63 -15.83 2.35
N PHE A 51 -2.93 -15.28 1.18
CA PHE A 51 -2.86 -15.98 -0.12
C PHE A 51 -1.46 -15.97 -0.75
N SER A 52 -0.50 -15.24 -0.17
CA SER A 52 0.79 -15.03 -0.82
C SER A 52 1.57 -16.34 -0.92
N LEU A 53 2.06 -16.59 -2.13
CA LEU A 53 2.98 -17.67 -2.43
C LEU A 53 4.37 -17.41 -1.83
N THR A 54 4.69 -16.19 -1.42
CA THR A 54 5.94 -15.81 -0.75
C THR A 54 5.74 -15.74 0.76
N ARG A 55 6.18 -16.78 1.48
CA ARG A 55 6.06 -16.87 2.95
C ARG A 55 7.41 -16.98 3.61
N VAL A 56 7.56 -16.31 4.75
CA VAL A 56 8.74 -16.50 5.62
C VAL A 56 8.68 -17.89 6.25
N ARG A 57 9.74 -18.67 6.04
CA ARG A 57 9.92 -19.99 6.64
C ARG A 57 11.18 -20.01 7.50
N ARG A 58 11.05 -20.66 8.66
CA ARG A 58 12.14 -20.92 9.59
C ARG A 58 12.74 -22.30 9.29
N ASN A 59 14.04 -22.35 9.10
CA ASN A 59 14.80 -23.60 9.11
C ASN A 59 15.23 -23.91 10.55
N PRO A 60 14.67 -24.94 11.20
CA PRO A 60 15.02 -25.28 12.58
C PRO A 60 16.49 -25.69 12.73
N ASP A 61 17.11 -26.28 11.70
CA ASP A 61 18.48 -26.79 11.75
C ASP A 61 19.53 -25.65 11.80
N ALA A 62 19.20 -24.52 11.18
CA ALA A 62 20.06 -23.34 11.15
C ALA A 62 19.70 -22.32 12.24
N CYS A 63 18.56 -22.48 12.93
CA CYS A 63 18.11 -21.50 13.91
C CYS A 63 18.75 -21.74 15.28
N ILE A 64 19.18 -20.65 15.93
CA ILE A 64 19.82 -20.66 17.25
C ILE A 64 18.89 -20.21 18.40
N ASP A 65 17.58 -20.15 18.15
CA ASP A 65 16.55 -19.79 19.15
C ASP A 65 16.78 -18.48 19.94
N CYS A 66 17.38 -17.48 19.28
CA CYS A 66 17.70 -16.20 19.91
C CYS A 66 16.50 -15.24 20.12
N ALA A 67 15.30 -15.59 19.64
CA ALA A 67 14.06 -14.80 19.68
C ALA A 67 14.13 -13.34 19.15
N LYS A 68 15.23 -12.95 18.48
CA LYS A 68 15.38 -11.60 17.91
C LYS A 68 14.36 -11.29 16.82
N CYS A 69 14.01 -12.28 16.01
CA CYS A 69 13.01 -12.15 14.94
C CYS A 69 11.61 -11.78 15.47
N ALA A 70 11.20 -12.32 16.62
CA ALA A 70 9.92 -11.99 17.26
C ALA A 70 9.91 -10.57 17.82
N LYS A 71 11.03 -10.12 18.42
CA LYS A 71 11.18 -8.75 18.94
C LYS A 71 11.24 -7.68 17.85
N ALA A 72 11.84 -8.00 16.71
CA ALA A 72 11.93 -7.10 15.57
C ALA A 72 10.63 -7.04 14.75
N CYS A 73 9.73 -8.03 14.89
CA CYS A 73 8.49 -8.06 14.16
C CYS A 73 7.58 -6.89 14.56
N PRO A 74 7.21 -5.97 13.65
CA PRO A 74 6.32 -4.86 13.97
C PRO A 74 4.91 -5.31 14.37
N SER A 75 4.50 -6.50 13.94
CA SER A 75 3.22 -7.11 14.28
C SER A 75 3.27 -7.97 15.55
N LEU A 76 4.42 -8.02 16.25
CA LEU A 76 4.66 -8.83 17.46
C LEU A 76 4.27 -10.31 17.28
N LEU A 77 4.47 -10.84 16.07
CA LEU A 77 4.23 -12.26 15.77
C LEU A 77 5.35 -13.12 16.39
N PRO A 78 5.03 -14.30 16.95
CA PRO A 78 6.02 -15.22 17.52
C PRO A 78 6.77 -16.00 16.41
N VAL A 79 7.53 -15.28 15.58
CA VAL A 79 8.26 -15.82 14.42
C VAL A 79 9.30 -16.89 14.83
N ASP A 80 9.78 -16.84 16.06
CA ASP A 80 10.71 -17.81 16.66
C ASP A 80 10.09 -19.20 16.85
N LYS A 81 8.78 -19.27 17.12
CA LYS A 81 8.07 -20.53 17.41
C LYS A 81 7.42 -21.15 16.18
N LEU A 82 7.16 -20.37 15.13
CA LEU A 82 6.48 -20.85 13.93
C LEU A 82 7.49 -21.32 12.86
N LEU A 83 7.26 -22.52 12.31
CA LEU A 83 7.99 -23.02 11.13
C LEU A 83 7.70 -22.18 9.87
N SER A 84 6.49 -21.63 9.77
CA SER A 84 6.08 -20.76 8.68
C SER A 84 5.10 -19.72 9.20
N VAL A 85 5.37 -18.45 8.88
CA VAL A 85 4.50 -17.35 9.31
C VAL A 85 3.24 -17.34 8.44
N LYS A 86 2.13 -17.84 8.99
CA LYS A 86 0.80 -17.84 8.36
C LYS A 86 -0.17 -17.00 9.22
N SER A 87 -0.01 -15.69 9.18
CA SER A 87 -0.91 -14.76 9.87
C SER A 87 -1.29 -13.63 8.94
N ALA A 88 -2.56 -13.22 8.99
CA ALA A 88 -3.06 -12.04 8.26
C ALA A 88 -2.41 -10.75 8.77
N GLU A 89 -1.87 -10.76 10.00
CA GLU A 89 -1.12 -9.64 10.59
C GLU A 89 0.29 -9.50 9.99
N CYS A 90 0.77 -10.51 9.25
CA CYS A 90 2.06 -10.46 8.59
C CYS A 90 1.95 -9.66 7.29
N THR A 91 2.57 -8.48 7.24
CA THR A 91 2.60 -7.62 6.06
C THR A 91 3.75 -7.95 5.10
N GLY A 92 4.58 -8.95 5.41
CA GLY A 92 5.71 -9.34 4.56
C GLY A 92 6.86 -8.32 4.53
N CYS A 93 7.06 -7.54 5.60
CA CYS A 93 8.12 -6.52 5.68
C CYS A 93 9.56 -7.06 5.73
N LEU A 94 9.76 -8.36 5.94
CA LEU A 94 11.06 -9.05 5.98
C LEU A 94 12.06 -8.58 7.06
N GLU A 95 11.64 -7.72 7.99
CA GLU A 95 12.50 -7.27 9.10
C GLU A 95 13.07 -8.43 9.92
N CYS A 96 12.27 -9.50 10.12
CA CYS A 96 12.69 -10.70 10.82
C CYS A 96 13.84 -11.44 10.12
N VAL A 97 13.92 -11.39 8.79
CA VAL A 97 15.01 -11.98 7.99
C VAL A 97 16.26 -11.11 8.10
N ALA A 98 16.09 -9.78 8.04
CA ALA A 98 17.19 -8.81 8.11
C ALA A 98 17.93 -8.82 9.46
N VAL A 99 17.19 -8.95 10.58
CA VAL A 99 17.78 -8.97 11.93
C VAL A 99 18.36 -10.34 12.33
N CYS A 100 18.10 -11.39 11.55
CA CYS A 100 18.46 -12.75 11.94
C CYS A 100 19.99 -12.93 11.92
N PRO A 101 20.64 -13.26 13.05
CA PRO A 101 22.08 -13.46 13.09
C PRO A 101 22.51 -14.78 12.42
N ALA A 102 21.61 -15.76 12.33
CA ALA A 102 21.86 -17.05 11.72
C ALA A 102 21.50 -17.01 10.23
N LYS A 103 22.53 -17.00 9.37
CA LYS A 103 22.36 -16.98 7.91
C LYS A 103 21.59 -18.21 7.46
N GLY A 104 20.50 -18.02 6.72
CA GLY A 104 19.66 -19.11 6.21
C GLY A 104 18.70 -19.73 7.24
N ALA A 105 18.64 -19.22 8.47
CA ALA A 105 17.65 -19.66 9.45
C ALA A 105 16.23 -19.18 9.11
N LEU A 106 16.11 -18.02 8.47
CA LEU A 106 14.84 -17.52 7.93
C LEU A 106 15.02 -17.20 6.45
N ASP A 107 14.11 -17.70 5.60
CA ASP A 107 14.09 -17.40 4.16
C ASP A 107 12.66 -17.13 3.68
N LEU A 108 12.53 -16.33 2.63
CA LEU A 108 11.30 -16.13 1.89
C LEU A 108 11.12 -17.30 0.93
N SER A 109 10.29 -18.26 1.32
CA SER A 109 9.87 -19.34 0.44
C SER A 109 8.93 -18.77 -0.62
N ALA A 110 9.49 -18.41 -1.77
CA ALA A 110 8.73 -18.10 -2.97
C ALA A 110 8.25 -19.42 -3.60
N GLY A 111 6.95 -19.72 -3.48
CA GLY A 111 6.33 -21.00 -3.84
C GLY A 111 6.49 -21.45 -5.30
N ARG A 112 7.05 -20.61 -6.18
CA ARG A 112 7.57 -20.99 -7.49
C ARG A 112 8.43 -19.84 -8.01
N ARG A 113 9.75 -20.00 -8.10
CA ARG A 113 10.57 -19.08 -8.90
C ARG A 113 10.26 -19.38 -10.36
N LEU A 114 9.29 -18.66 -10.94
CA LEU A 114 9.12 -18.67 -12.38
C LEU A 114 10.45 -18.14 -12.98
N PRO A 115 11.06 -18.81 -13.96
CA PRO A 115 12.37 -18.44 -14.52
C PRO A 115 12.26 -17.22 -15.46
N VAL A 116 11.44 -16.24 -15.10
CA VAL A 116 11.21 -15.05 -15.92
C VAL A 116 12.27 -14.02 -15.57
N SER A 117 13.08 -13.65 -16.57
CA SER A 117 14.08 -12.60 -16.42
C SER A 117 13.41 -11.27 -16.06
N ALA A 118 14.00 -10.51 -15.14
CA ALA A 118 13.52 -9.19 -14.74
C ALA A 118 13.29 -8.25 -15.93
N ARG A 119 14.09 -8.40 -17.00
CA ARG A 119 13.93 -7.65 -18.24
C ARG A 119 12.60 -7.95 -18.93
N VAL A 120 12.20 -9.21 -18.99
CA VAL A 120 10.94 -9.63 -19.65
C VAL A 120 9.74 -9.05 -18.90
N VAL A 121 9.77 -9.04 -17.56
CA VAL A 121 8.72 -8.40 -16.75
C VAL A 121 8.68 -6.90 -17.00
N ALA A 122 9.84 -6.22 -17.00
CA ALA A 122 9.91 -4.80 -17.24
C ALA A 122 9.38 -4.40 -18.62
N PHE A 123 9.82 -5.09 -19.68
CA PHE A 123 9.33 -4.85 -21.04
C PHE A 123 7.86 -5.20 -21.19
N GLY A 124 7.38 -6.28 -20.54
CA GLY A 124 5.97 -6.65 -20.53
C GLY A 124 5.08 -5.57 -19.89
N LEU A 125 5.44 -5.09 -18.70
CA LEU A 125 4.70 -4.01 -18.03
C LEU A 125 4.74 -2.71 -18.84
N ALA A 126 5.90 -2.35 -19.40
CA ALA A 126 6.02 -1.17 -20.27
C ALA A 126 5.16 -1.29 -21.53
N ALA A 127 5.16 -2.47 -22.17
CA ALA A 127 4.34 -2.72 -23.36
C ALA A 127 2.83 -2.68 -23.05
N ILE A 128 2.40 -3.23 -21.90
CA ILE A 128 1.02 -3.16 -21.45
C ILE A 128 0.62 -1.71 -21.19
N PHE A 129 1.44 -0.96 -20.45
CA PHE A 129 1.16 0.43 -20.13
C PHE A 129 1.09 1.31 -21.38
N LEU A 130 2.12 1.25 -22.23
CA LEU A 130 2.18 2.02 -23.47
C LEU A 130 1.10 1.60 -24.46
N GLY A 131 0.78 0.30 -24.53
CA GLY A 131 -0.30 -0.23 -25.36
C GLY A 131 -1.67 0.27 -24.90
N PHE A 132 -1.93 0.26 -23.60
CA PHE A 132 -3.20 0.78 -23.04
C PHE A 132 -3.34 2.29 -23.27
N VAL A 133 -2.30 3.06 -22.97
CA VAL A 133 -2.29 4.52 -23.20
C VAL A 133 -2.46 4.82 -24.69
N GLY A 134 -1.72 4.14 -25.55
CA GLY A 134 -1.83 4.30 -27.00
C GLY A 134 -3.23 3.96 -27.51
N ALA A 135 -3.83 2.86 -27.05
CA ALA A 135 -5.20 2.50 -27.40
C ALA A 135 -6.22 3.55 -26.93
N ALA A 136 -6.04 4.12 -25.73
CA ALA A 136 -6.91 5.17 -25.20
C ALA A 136 -6.76 6.51 -25.95
N MET A 137 -5.54 6.84 -26.40
CA MET A 137 -5.29 8.01 -27.25
C MET A 137 -5.89 7.82 -28.65
N LEU A 138 -5.72 6.64 -29.25
CA LEU A 138 -6.26 6.32 -30.57
C LEU A 138 -7.79 6.23 -30.59
N SER A 139 -8.40 5.73 -29.51
CA SER A 139 -9.85 5.67 -29.38
C SER A 139 -10.49 7.04 -29.11
N GLY A 140 -9.70 8.10 -28.96
CA GLY A 140 -10.19 9.46 -28.67
C GLY A 140 -10.75 9.64 -27.25
N HIS A 141 -10.69 8.61 -26.40
CA HIS A 141 -11.17 8.66 -25.01
C HIS A 141 -10.16 9.31 -24.05
N TRP A 142 -8.98 9.69 -24.54
CA TRP A 142 -7.92 10.30 -23.73
C TRP A 142 -8.17 11.76 -23.38
N GLN A 143 -8.81 12.52 -24.28
CA GLN A 143 -9.13 13.92 -24.01
C GLN A 143 -10.58 14.06 -23.54
N THR A 144 -10.75 14.53 -22.31
CA THR A 144 -12.04 15.07 -21.86
C THR A 144 -12.36 16.31 -22.71
N ALA A 145 -13.40 16.22 -23.54
CA ALA A 145 -13.83 17.28 -24.46
C ALA A 145 -14.47 18.48 -23.73
N VAL A 146 -13.70 19.14 -22.85
CA VAL A 146 -14.14 20.31 -22.09
C VAL A 146 -13.43 21.55 -22.66
N PRO A 147 -14.16 22.48 -23.32
CA PRO A 147 -13.58 23.69 -23.88
C PRO A 147 -13.02 24.63 -22.80
N ASP A 148 -11.92 25.33 -23.08
CA ASP A 148 -11.30 26.29 -22.15
C ASP A 148 -12.26 27.39 -21.69
N ALA A 149 -13.15 27.85 -22.58
CA ALA A 149 -14.19 28.82 -22.24
C ALA A 149 -15.13 28.33 -21.13
N LEU A 150 -15.44 27.02 -21.14
CA LEU A 150 -16.25 26.38 -20.11
C LEU A 150 -15.50 26.34 -18.77
N TYR A 151 -14.17 26.11 -18.78
CA TYR A 151 -13.35 26.19 -17.57
C TYR A 151 -13.36 27.59 -16.95
N PHE A 152 -13.17 28.64 -17.75
CA PHE A 152 -13.18 30.03 -17.25
C PHE A 152 -14.54 30.47 -16.69
N GLU A 153 -15.64 29.89 -17.17
CA GLU A 153 -16.99 30.14 -16.66
C GLU A 153 -17.32 29.32 -15.39
N LEU A 154 -16.82 28.08 -15.29
CA LEU A 154 -17.07 27.20 -14.14
C LEU A 154 -16.17 27.50 -12.93
N ILE A 155 -14.94 27.96 -13.11
CA ILE A 155 -13.99 28.20 -11.99
C ILE A 155 -14.53 29.24 -10.98
N PRO A 156 -15.09 30.40 -11.40
CA PRO A 156 -15.69 31.38 -10.48
C PRO A 156 -16.93 30.83 -9.78
N ASN A 157 -17.72 30.02 -10.48
CA ASN A 157 -18.97 29.43 -10.00
C ASN A 157 -18.77 28.05 -9.33
N ALA A 158 -17.52 27.62 -9.13
CA ALA A 158 -17.21 26.28 -8.62
C ALA A 158 -17.76 26.04 -7.22
N ALA A 159 -18.00 27.10 -6.43
CA ALA A 159 -18.58 27.01 -5.09
C ALA A 159 -20.08 26.67 -5.08
N SER A 160 -20.83 27.06 -6.11
CA SER A 160 -22.30 26.88 -6.18
C SER A 160 -22.74 25.60 -6.90
N LEU A 161 -21.84 24.97 -7.67
CA LEU A 161 -22.11 23.70 -8.36
C LEU A 161 -22.16 22.53 -7.37
N ALA A 162 -23.35 22.09 -6.97
CA ALA A 162 -23.56 20.87 -6.18
C ALA A 162 -23.38 19.62 -7.05
N HIS A 163 -22.93 18.52 -6.45
CA HIS A 163 -22.74 17.24 -7.15
C HIS A 163 -24.10 16.62 -7.53
N PRO A 164 -24.24 15.97 -8.70
CA PRO A 164 -25.45 15.23 -9.04
C PRO A 164 -25.44 13.92 -8.24
N GLY A 165 -25.94 13.99 -7.00
CA GLY A 165 -25.89 12.90 -6.05
C GLY A 165 -25.86 13.35 -4.59
N GLY A 166 -26.88 14.10 -4.17
CA GLY A 166 -27.28 14.17 -2.76
C GLY A 166 -26.84 15.40 -1.97
N TYR A 167 -27.88 16.11 -1.48
CA TYR A 167 -28.04 16.87 -0.23
C TYR A 167 -26.96 17.88 0.18
#